data_AF-A0A099NXM3-F1
#
_entry.id   AF-A0A099NXM3-F1
#
_cell.length_a   1.000
_cell.length_b   1.000
_cell.length_c   1.000
_cell.angle_alpha   90.00
_cell.angle_beta   90.00
_cell.angle_gamma   90.00
#
_symmetry.space_group_name_H-M   'P 1'
#
loop_
_entity.id
_entity.type
_entity.pdbx_description
1 polymer ?
#
loop_
_entity_poly.entity_id
_entity_poly.type
_entity_poly.pdbx_seq_one_letter_code
_entity_poly.pdbx_strand_id
1 'polypeptide(L)'
;MAPVIVKFEDKYTNPTAQKPTSTEKKLRKSGKPISLAELKLKKQEAIEQQLKSANTGPSSAKDMKDDIELQRLLSESHLLKNLADSRRISKGESGAELTLKTLNEPLIGKARVRTLDSRIDQLARINGDERKLEKLEKMPMNMRKGMIEAQKRRIEKYEKEARENGIVLAKNRKGAFRQLENDRSFIAKDKIIGKGNIQKNRMRDRGLKIQSVGRSTRNGLVLSSSDISKIQGRQGNDRRKRR
;
A
#
# COMPACT_ATOMS: atom_id res chain seq x y z
N MET A 1 -93.57 -13.79 -5.33
CA MET A 1 -92.39 -13.06 -4.85
C MET A 1 -91.18 -13.98 -4.97
N ALA A 2 -90.16 -13.61 -5.73
CA ALA A 2 -88.93 -14.37 -5.85
C ALA A 2 -87.83 -13.76 -4.94
N PRO A 3 -86.89 -14.56 -4.40
CA PRO A 3 -85.90 -14.07 -3.46
C PRO A 3 -84.81 -13.22 -4.14
N VAL A 4 -84.39 -12.15 -3.47
CA VAL A 4 -83.31 -11.26 -3.91
C VAL A 4 -81.97 -11.85 -3.44
N ILE A 5 -81.05 -12.09 -4.38
CA ILE A 5 -79.71 -12.58 -4.08
C ILE A 5 -78.73 -11.40 -4.19
N VAL A 6 -78.04 -11.09 -3.09
CA VAL A 6 -76.95 -10.12 -3.07
C VAL A 6 -75.63 -10.88 -3.04
N LYS A 7 -74.80 -10.73 -4.08
CA LYS A 7 -73.43 -11.26 -4.12
C LYS A 7 -72.46 -10.13 -3.79
N PHE A 8 -71.59 -10.36 -2.81
CA PHE A 8 -70.51 -9.44 -2.47
C PHE A 8 -69.34 -9.70 -3.42
N GLU A 9 -68.99 -8.70 -4.24
CA GLU A 9 -67.72 -8.69 -4.93
C GLU A 9 -66.66 -8.09 -3.99
N ASP A 10 -65.69 -8.92 -3.61
CA ASP A 10 -64.55 -8.52 -2.77
C ASP A 10 -63.60 -7.60 -3.54
N LYS A 11 -64.00 -6.34 -3.73
CA LYS A 11 -63.20 -5.28 -4.38
C LYS A 11 -61.91 -4.93 -3.62
N TYR A 12 -61.71 -5.49 -2.43
CA TYR A 12 -60.54 -5.26 -1.57
C TYR A 12 -59.52 -6.39 -1.59
N THR A 13 -59.80 -7.50 -2.28
CA THR A 13 -58.80 -8.56 -2.48
C THR A 13 -57.90 -8.19 -3.65
N ASN A 14 -57.00 -7.23 -3.46
CA ASN A 14 -55.91 -7.01 -4.42
C ASN A 14 -55.07 -8.30 -4.53
N PRO A 15 -55.03 -9.00 -5.68
CA PRO A 15 -54.36 -10.30 -5.80
C PRO A 15 -52.82 -10.21 -5.78
N THR A 16 -52.26 -9.01 -5.60
CA THR A 16 -50.82 -8.78 -5.45
C THR A 16 -50.55 -7.88 -4.26
N ALA A 17 -50.75 -8.40 -3.05
CA ALA A 17 -50.06 -7.87 -1.89
C ALA A 17 -48.55 -7.96 -2.19
N GLN A 18 -47.94 -6.83 -2.55
CA GLN A 18 -46.50 -6.76 -2.83
C GLN A 18 -45.77 -7.26 -1.59
N LYS A 19 -45.05 -8.39 -1.74
CA LYS A 19 -44.27 -8.95 -0.63
C LYS A 19 -43.24 -7.88 -0.23
N PRO A 20 -43.15 -7.54 1.07
CA PRO A 20 -42.29 -6.45 1.49
C PRO A 20 -40.84 -6.75 1.11
N THR A 21 -40.16 -5.73 0.61
CA THR A 21 -38.75 -5.82 0.20
C THR A 21 -37.89 -6.27 1.39
N SER A 22 -36.72 -6.88 1.13
CA SER A 22 -35.82 -7.33 2.21
C SER A 22 -35.45 -6.18 3.16
N THR A 23 -35.37 -4.96 2.62
CA THR A 23 -35.19 -3.71 3.37
C THR A 23 -36.38 -3.38 4.28
N GLU A 24 -37.61 -3.48 3.79
CA GLU A 24 -38.81 -3.23 4.61
C GLU A 24 -38.98 -4.28 5.71
N LYS A 25 -38.65 -5.55 5.43
CA LYS A 25 -38.69 -6.62 6.44
C LYS A 25 -37.69 -6.36 7.57
N LYS A 26 -36.46 -5.95 7.25
CA LYS A 26 -35.45 -5.59 8.24
C LYS A 26 -35.85 -4.34 9.03
N LEU A 27 -36.43 -3.34 8.36
CA LEU A 27 -36.91 -2.11 8.98
C LEU A 27 -38.00 -2.40 10.02
N ARG A 28 -39.04 -3.15 9.63
CA ARG A 28 -40.15 -3.55 10.52
C ARG A 28 -39.68 -4.40 11.71
N LYS A 29 -38.66 -5.24 11.52
CA LYS A 29 -38.07 -6.07 12.59
C LYS A 29 -37.10 -5.33 13.52
N SER A 30 -36.61 -4.15 13.11
CA SER A 30 -35.55 -3.45 13.85
C SER A 30 -36.03 -2.74 15.11
N GLY A 31 -37.35 -2.59 15.32
CA GLY A 31 -37.95 -1.96 16.51
C GLY A 31 -37.60 -0.48 16.69
N LYS A 32 -36.83 0.12 15.77
CA LYS A 32 -36.39 1.51 15.82
C LYS A 32 -37.30 2.37 14.94
N PRO A 33 -37.92 3.43 15.47
CA PRO A 33 -38.66 4.37 14.65
C PRO A 33 -37.64 5.17 13.82
N ILE A 34 -37.52 4.85 12.54
CA ILE A 34 -36.66 5.59 11.62
C ILE A 34 -37.45 6.78 11.07
N SER A 35 -36.89 7.98 11.20
CA SER A 35 -37.44 9.18 10.58
C SER A 35 -37.30 9.08 9.06
N LEU A 36 -38.37 9.43 8.32
CA LEU A 36 -38.35 9.49 6.86
C LEU A 36 -37.25 10.43 6.32
N ALA A 37 -36.82 11.41 7.14
CA ALA A 37 -35.71 12.31 6.81
C ALA A 37 -34.37 11.58 6.75
N GLU A 38 -34.08 10.68 7.70
CA GLU A 38 -32.81 9.94 7.76
C GLU A 38 -32.66 8.98 6.58
N LEU A 39 -33.76 8.35 6.14
CA LEU A 39 -33.74 7.49 4.94
C LEU A 39 -33.46 8.28 3.66
N LYS A 40 -33.99 9.50 3.55
CA LYS A 40 -33.75 10.37 2.40
C LYS A 40 -32.30 10.85 2.39
N LEU A 41 -31.77 11.27 3.54
CA LEU A 41 -30.37 11.69 3.68
C LEU A 41 -29.41 10.55 3.31
N LYS A 42 -29.62 9.35 3.84
CA LYS A 42 -28.75 8.21 3.55
C LYS A 42 -28.80 7.77 2.09
N LYS A 43 -29.95 7.90 1.43
CA LYS A 43 -30.09 7.68 -0.02
C LYS A 43 -29.38 8.76 -0.82
N GLN A 44 -29.52 10.03 -0.42
CA GLN A 44 -28.82 11.16 -1.07
C GLN A 44 -27.31 11.04 -0.92
N GLU A 45 -26.80 10.67 0.25
CA GLU A 45 -25.38 10.43 0.50
C GLU A 45 -24.84 9.28 -0.36
N ALA A 46 -25.58 8.18 -0.51
CA ALA A 46 -25.18 7.06 -1.36
C ALA A 46 -25.16 7.45 -2.85
N ILE A 47 -26.15 8.22 -3.31
CA ILE A 47 -26.23 8.73 -4.67
C ILE A 47 -25.10 9.74 -4.93
N GLU A 48 -24.82 10.63 -3.99
CA GLU A 48 -23.70 11.57 -4.09
C GLU A 48 -22.35 10.87 -4.14
N GLN A 49 -22.16 9.81 -3.34
CA GLN A 49 -20.94 9.01 -3.38
C GLN A 49 -20.78 8.32 -4.74
N GLN A 50 -21.87 7.77 -5.29
CA GLN A 50 -21.88 7.16 -6.63
C GLN A 50 -21.62 8.18 -7.74
N LEU A 51 -22.19 9.39 -7.65
CA LEU A 51 -21.95 10.48 -8.60
C LEU A 51 -20.53 11.05 -8.50
N LYS A 52 -19.96 11.14 -7.28
CA LYS A 52 -18.57 11.55 -7.06
C LYS A 52 -17.57 10.52 -7.62
N SER A 53 -17.91 9.23 -7.60
CA SER A 53 -17.12 8.20 -8.31
C SER A 53 -17.33 8.20 -9.82
N ALA A 54 -18.51 8.62 -10.32
CA ALA A 54 -18.81 8.64 -11.75
C ALA A 54 -18.24 9.87 -12.49
N ASN A 55 -18.10 11.02 -11.80
CA ASN A 55 -17.58 12.26 -12.40
C ASN A 55 -16.05 12.27 -12.59
N THR A 56 -15.32 11.30 -12.04
CA THR A 56 -13.95 11.02 -12.43
C THR A 56 -14.00 10.03 -13.56
N GLY A 57 -13.92 10.49 -14.82
CA GLY A 57 -14.00 9.64 -16.00
C GLY A 57 -12.98 8.49 -16.02
N PRO A 58 -13.06 7.56 -16.99
CA PRO A 58 -12.34 6.26 -17.05
C PRO A 58 -10.80 6.34 -17.15
N SER A 59 -10.23 7.53 -16.97
CA SER A 59 -8.81 7.85 -17.01
C SER A 59 -8.35 8.48 -15.68
N SER A 60 -9.13 8.34 -14.61
CA SER A 60 -8.72 8.86 -13.32
C SER A 60 -7.62 7.97 -12.74
N ALA A 61 -6.60 8.57 -12.11
CA ALA A 61 -5.54 7.83 -11.43
C ALA A 61 -6.05 6.91 -10.29
N LYS A 62 -7.35 6.97 -9.95
CA LYS A 62 -8.02 6.07 -9.01
C LYS A 62 -8.43 4.77 -9.71
N ASP A 63 -9.01 4.85 -10.90
CA ASP A 63 -9.40 3.67 -11.67
C ASP A 63 -8.18 2.80 -12.01
N MET A 64 -7.04 3.43 -12.37
CA MET A 64 -5.77 2.71 -12.58
C MET A 64 -5.18 2.11 -11.29
N LYS A 65 -5.53 2.66 -10.12
CA LYS A 65 -5.14 2.10 -8.82
C LYS A 65 -6.07 0.97 -8.38
N ASP A 66 -7.30 0.96 -8.85
CA ASP A 66 -8.28 -0.06 -8.49
C ASP A 66 -8.26 -1.22 -9.52
N ASP A 67 -7.66 -1.01 -10.70
CA ASP A 67 -7.39 -2.05 -11.68
C ASP A 67 -6.28 -3.02 -11.22
N ILE A 68 -6.71 -4.13 -10.63
CA ILE A 68 -5.85 -5.18 -10.11
C ILE A 68 -5.08 -5.90 -11.23
N GLU A 69 -5.66 -6.02 -12.42
CA GLU A 69 -5.02 -6.73 -13.54
C GLU A 69 -3.84 -5.92 -14.07
N LEU A 70 -4.06 -4.61 -14.28
CA LEU A 70 -3.00 -3.70 -14.66
C LEU A 70 -1.88 -3.63 -13.62
N GLN A 71 -2.22 -3.56 -12.33
CA GLN A 71 -1.21 -3.52 -11.26
C GLN A 71 -0.36 -4.79 -11.20
N ARG A 72 -0.99 -5.95 -11.37
CA ARG A 72 -0.28 -7.23 -11.46
C ARG A 72 0.64 -7.23 -12.67
N LEU A 73 0.15 -6.82 -13.84
CA LEU A 73 0.96 -6.74 -15.06
C LEU A 73 2.17 -5.82 -14.88
N LEU A 74 1.98 -4.62 -14.33
CA LEU A 74 3.07 -3.67 -14.12
C LEU A 74 4.10 -4.19 -13.11
N SER A 75 3.65 -4.73 -11.97
CA SER A 75 4.55 -5.24 -10.93
C SER A 75 5.28 -6.53 -11.33
N GLU A 76 4.66 -7.37 -12.17
CA GLU A 76 5.21 -8.65 -12.61
C GLU A 76 5.91 -8.58 -13.98
N SER A 77 5.84 -7.42 -14.66
CA SER A 77 6.40 -7.18 -16.00
C SER A 77 7.86 -7.64 -16.12
N HIS A 78 8.68 -7.42 -15.08
CA HIS A 78 10.08 -7.87 -15.06
C HIS A 78 10.23 -9.40 -15.06
N LEU A 79 9.34 -10.12 -14.36
CA LEU A 79 9.32 -11.58 -14.35
C LEU A 79 8.87 -12.13 -15.71
N LEU A 80 7.86 -11.48 -16.31
CA LEU A 80 7.33 -11.83 -17.62
C LEU A 80 8.36 -11.53 -18.73
N LYS A 81 9.06 -10.41 -18.65
CA LYS A 81 10.11 -10.02 -19.60
C LYS A 81 11.24 -11.04 -19.62
N ASN A 82 11.72 -11.47 -18.44
CA ASN A 82 12.76 -12.50 -18.36
C ASN A 82 12.31 -13.83 -19.00
N LEU A 83 11.05 -14.21 -18.82
CA LEU A 83 10.47 -15.38 -19.52
C LEU A 83 10.37 -15.12 -21.02
N ALA A 84 9.94 -13.93 -21.42
CA ALA A 84 9.81 -13.54 -22.82
C ALA A 84 11.16 -13.57 -23.52
N ASP A 85 12.21 -13.03 -22.90
CA ASP A 85 13.57 -13.07 -23.43
C ASP A 85 14.13 -14.50 -23.51
N SER A 86 13.84 -15.35 -22.52
CA SER A 86 14.23 -16.76 -22.60
C SER A 86 13.59 -17.48 -23.81
N ARG A 87 12.33 -17.14 -24.12
CA ARG A 87 11.62 -17.69 -25.27
C ARG A 87 12.05 -17.05 -26.58
N ARG A 88 12.30 -15.74 -26.61
CA ARG A 88 12.87 -15.00 -27.74
C ARG A 88 14.20 -15.58 -28.19
N ILE A 89 15.08 -15.92 -27.26
CA ILE A 89 16.35 -16.58 -27.58
C ILE A 89 16.10 -17.95 -28.23
N SER A 90 15.06 -18.68 -27.81
CA SER A 90 14.75 -20.02 -28.34
C SER A 90 13.95 -20.02 -29.66
N LYS A 91 13.14 -18.98 -29.92
CA LYS A 91 12.14 -18.96 -31.03
C LYS A 91 12.18 -17.71 -31.91
N GLY A 92 13.05 -16.74 -31.65
CA GLY A 92 13.22 -15.53 -32.48
C GLY A 92 12.08 -14.50 -32.39
N GLU A 93 11.07 -14.70 -31.54
CA GLU A 93 9.90 -13.81 -31.46
C GLU A 93 10.23 -12.44 -30.82
N SER A 94 9.64 -11.36 -31.37
CA SER A 94 9.81 -10.00 -30.83
C SER A 94 9.11 -9.83 -29.48
N GLY A 95 9.71 -9.06 -28.56
CA GLY A 95 9.24 -8.94 -27.17
C GLY A 95 7.79 -8.45 -27.03
N ALA A 96 7.31 -7.61 -27.95
CA ALA A 96 5.94 -7.09 -27.95
C ALA A 96 4.89 -8.13 -28.41
N GLU A 97 5.24 -8.97 -29.37
CA GLU A 97 4.35 -10.02 -29.87
C GLU A 97 4.16 -11.12 -28.83
N LEU A 98 5.23 -11.44 -28.11
CA LEU A 98 5.20 -12.45 -27.07
C LEU A 98 4.40 -12.01 -25.84
N THR A 99 4.44 -10.73 -25.48
CA THR A 99 3.59 -10.19 -24.41
C THR A 99 2.11 -10.33 -24.73
N LEU A 100 1.70 -10.05 -25.97
CA LEU A 100 0.31 -10.18 -26.41
C LEU A 100 -0.17 -11.64 -26.43
N LYS A 101 0.67 -12.57 -26.89
CA LYS A 101 0.38 -14.01 -26.83
C LYS A 101 0.25 -14.51 -25.38
N THR A 102 1.07 -13.99 -24.46
CA THR A 102 1.05 -14.41 -23.05
C THR A 102 -0.02 -13.77 -22.18
N LEU A 103 -0.66 -12.70 -22.66
CA LEU A 103 -1.77 -12.10 -21.92
C LEU A 103 -2.98 -13.03 -21.90
N ASN A 104 -3.20 -13.79 -22.98
CA ASN A 104 -4.35 -14.69 -23.12
C ASN A 104 -4.03 -16.14 -22.73
N GLU A 105 -2.75 -16.53 -22.68
CA GLU A 105 -2.34 -17.87 -22.30
C GLU A 105 -2.00 -17.93 -20.80
N PRO A 106 -2.44 -18.95 -20.04
CA PRO A 106 -2.06 -19.08 -18.64
C PRO A 106 -0.53 -19.13 -18.51
N LEU A 107 0.02 -18.43 -17.52
CA LEU A 107 1.45 -18.59 -17.20
C LEU A 107 1.72 -20.04 -16.83
N ILE A 108 2.76 -20.63 -17.41
CA ILE A 108 3.18 -22.01 -17.15
C ILE A 108 4.58 -22.03 -16.50
N GLY A 109 4.80 -23.05 -15.66
CA GLY A 109 6.12 -23.38 -15.12
C GLY A 109 6.69 -22.34 -14.15
N LYS A 110 7.97 -22.00 -14.31
CA LYS A 110 8.74 -21.16 -13.37
C LYS A 110 8.16 -19.76 -13.21
N ALA A 111 7.64 -19.18 -14.30
CA ALA A 111 7.05 -17.85 -14.26
C ALA A 111 5.76 -17.83 -13.43
N ARG A 112 4.91 -18.86 -13.58
CA ARG A 112 3.69 -19.03 -12.77
C ARG A 112 4.00 -19.10 -11.28
N VAL A 113 5.00 -19.90 -10.89
CA VAL A 113 5.39 -20.04 -9.49
C VAL A 113 5.90 -18.70 -8.94
N ARG A 114 6.71 -17.98 -9.70
CA ARG A 114 7.26 -16.68 -9.27
C ARG A 114 6.22 -15.57 -9.18
N THR A 115 5.29 -15.51 -10.13
CA THR A 115 4.20 -14.54 -10.06
C THR A 115 3.25 -14.85 -8.92
N LEU A 116 2.91 -16.12 -8.69
CA LEU A 116 2.13 -16.53 -7.53
C LEU A 116 2.83 -16.20 -6.22
N ASP A 117 4.12 -16.52 -6.08
CA ASP A 117 4.93 -16.16 -4.91
C ASP A 117 4.92 -14.64 -4.67
N SER A 118 5.14 -13.84 -5.73
CA SER A 118 5.12 -12.37 -5.63
C SER A 118 3.75 -11.85 -5.18
N ARG A 119 2.66 -12.40 -5.72
CA ARG A 119 1.28 -12.03 -5.33
C ARG A 119 1.00 -12.39 -3.88
N ILE A 120 1.36 -13.59 -3.46
CA ILE A 120 1.18 -14.04 -2.07
C ILE A 120 2.03 -13.17 -1.13
N ASP A 121 3.28 -12.87 -1.47
CA ASP A 121 4.15 -12.01 -0.68
C ASP A 121 3.58 -10.58 -0.57
N GLN A 122 3.01 -10.02 -1.64
CA GLN A 122 2.37 -8.71 -1.63
C GLN A 122 1.15 -8.67 -0.69
N LEU A 123 0.27 -9.68 -0.77
CA LEU A 123 -0.90 -9.78 0.09
C LEU A 123 -0.51 -10.02 1.55
N ALA A 124 0.46 -10.91 1.78
CA ALA A 124 0.89 -11.29 3.12
C ALA A 124 1.57 -10.12 3.86
N ARG A 125 2.26 -9.21 3.16
CA ARG A 125 2.89 -8.02 3.76
C ARG A 125 1.93 -7.07 4.46
N ILE A 126 0.63 -7.10 4.15
CA ILE A 126 -0.35 -6.20 4.76
C ILE A 126 -0.60 -6.58 6.22
N ASN A 127 -0.76 -7.88 6.49
CA ASN A 127 -1.17 -8.39 7.81
C ASN A 127 -0.13 -9.29 8.48
N GLY A 128 0.92 -9.70 7.77
CA GLY A 128 1.90 -10.66 8.24
C GLY A 128 3.06 -10.02 8.99
N ASP A 129 3.68 -10.81 9.86
CA ASP A 129 4.90 -10.41 10.58
C ASP A 129 6.09 -10.32 9.62
N GLU A 130 6.67 -9.12 9.48
CA GLU A 130 7.81 -8.83 8.62
C GLU A 130 8.97 -9.82 8.84
N ARG A 131 9.21 -10.27 10.08
CA ARG A 131 10.30 -11.20 10.40
C ARG A 131 10.11 -12.58 9.78
N LYS A 132 8.87 -13.02 9.65
CA LYS A 132 8.53 -14.33 9.05
C LYS A 132 8.46 -14.24 7.53
N LEU A 133 7.93 -13.13 7.01
CA LEU A 133 7.81 -12.88 5.57
C LEU A 133 9.16 -12.65 4.90
N GLU A 134 10.06 -11.91 5.55
CA GLU A 134 11.40 -11.60 5.03
C GLU A 134 12.45 -12.62 5.48
N LYS A 135 12.05 -13.86 5.76
CA LYS A 135 12.98 -14.92 6.13
C LYS A 135 13.77 -15.38 4.91
N LEU A 136 15.09 -15.17 4.95
CA LEU A 136 16.01 -15.63 3.91
C LEU A 136 16.28 -17.13 4.01
N GLU A 137 16.65 -17.71 2.87
CA GLU A 137 17.17 -19.07 2.78
C GLU A 137 18.48 -19.22 3.58
N LYS A 138 18.63 -20.35 4.27
CA LYS A 138 19.82 -20.66 5.06
C LYS A 138 20.99 -20.92 4.10
N MET A 139 22.04 -20.10 4.20
CA MET A 139 23.27 -20.24 3.43
C MET A 139 24.50 -20.06 4.33
N PRO A 140 25.64 -20.69 4.00
CA PRO A 140 26.93 -20.38 4.62
C PRO A 140 27.31 -18.91 4.45
N MET A 141 27.93 -18.34 5.49
CA MET A 141 28.21 -16.89 5.53
C MET A 141 29.12 -16.45 4.36
N ASN A 142 30.17 -17.21 4.05
CA ASN A 142 31.12 -16.87 3.00
C ASN A 142 30.45 -16.83 1.62
N MET A 143 29.59 -17.81 1.33
CA MET A 143 28.81 -17.84 0.09
C MET A 143 27.86 -16.64 -0.01
N ARG A 144 27.11 -16.35 1.06
CA ARG A 144 26.16 -15.24 1.06
C ARG A 144 26.88 -13.90 0.86
N LYS A 145 28.02 -13.69 1.53
CA LYS A 145 28.86 -12.48 1.34
C LYS A 145 29.35 -12.38 -0.10
N GLY A 146 29.85 -13.46 -0.69
CA GLY A 146 30.29 -13.49 -2.08
C GLY A 146 29.17 -13.17 -3.08
N MET A 147 27.97 -13.72 -2.87
CA MET A 147 26.80 -13.41 -3.70
C MET A 147 26.38 -11.93 -3.60
N ILE A 148 26.37 -11.38 -2.39
CA ILE A 148 26.06 -9.96 -2.16
C ILE A 148 27.08 -9.08 -2.86
N GLU A 149 28.37 -9.38 -2.74
CA GLU A 149 29.43 -8.60 -3.38
C GLU A 149 29.36 -8.67 -4.90
N ALA A 150 29.17 -9.86 -5.48
CA ALA A 150 29.00 -10.04 -6.92
C ALA A 150 27.78 -9.27 -7.45
N GLN A 151 26.68 -9.26 -6.69
CA GLN A 151 25.49 -8.49 -7.07
C GLN A 151 25.75 -6.98 -6.99
N LYS A 152 26.45 -6.50 -5.96
CA LYS A 152 26.84 -5.09 -5.84
C LYS A 152 27.72 -4.64 -7.01
N ARG A 153 28.76 -5.42 -7.34
CA ARG A 153 29.65 -5.15 -8.49
C ARG A 153 28.86 -5.07 -9.80
N ARG A 154 27.87 -5.95 -9.99
CA ARG A 154 27.00 -5.93 -11.19
C ARG A 154 26.12 -4.68 -11.24
N ILE A 155 25.52 -4.29 -10.11
CA ILE A 155 24.71 -3.07 -10.01
C ILE A 155 25.55 -1.84 -10.28
N GLU A 156 26.73 -1.75 -9.67
CA GLU A 156 27.65 -0.63 -9.84
C GLU A 156 28.10 -0.48 -11.30
N LYS A 157 28.47 -1.59 -11.96
CA LYS A 157 28.79 -1.59 -13.38
C LYS A 157 27.62 -1.07 -14.23
N TYR A 158 26.41 -1.58 -14.00
CA TYR A 158 25.21 -1.16 -14.74
C TYR A 158 24.87 0.32 -14.51
N GLU A 159 24.96 0.81 -13.28
CA GLU A 159 24.69 2.21 -12.95
C GLU A 159 25.76 3.15 -13.50
N LYS A 160 27.03 2.72 -13.53
CA LYS A 160 28.14 3.46 -14.14
C LYS A 160 27.95 3.57 -15.65
N GLU A 161 27.70 2.45 -16.34
CA GLU A 161 27.45 2.44 -17.78
C GLU A 161 26.23 3.30 -18.15
N ALA A 162 25.13 3.21 -17.38
CA ALA A 162 23.96 4.05 -17.63
C ALA A 162 24.27 5.55 -17.45
N ARG A 163 25.08 5.91 -16.45
CA ARG A 163 25.51 7.30 -16.22
C ARG A 163 26.40 7.82 -17.35
N GLU A 164 27.35 7.01 -17.79
CA GLU A 164 28.26 7.35 -18.90
C GLU A 164 27.48 7.52 -20.22
N ASN A 165 26.46 6.69 -20.45
CA ASN A 165 25.60 6.76 -21.63
C ASN A 165 24.45 7.77 -21.52
N GLY A 166 24.31 8.48 -20.40
CA GLY A 166 23.21 9.44 -20.19
C GLY A 166 21.82 8.81 -20.03
N ILE A 167 21.73 7.51 -19.71
CA ILE A 167 20.47 6.78 -19.50
C ILE A 167 19.95 7.03 -18.08
N VAL A 168 18.72 7.50 -17.96
CA VAL A 168 18.07 7.74 -16.66
C VAL A 168 17.48 6.44 -16.11
N LEU A 169 17.99 5.99 -14.96
CA LEU A 169 17.49 4.80 -14.25
C LEU A 169 16.43 5.17 -13.19
N ALA A 170 15.55 4.21 -12.88
CA ALA A 170 14.59 4.34 -11.78
C ALA A 170 15.29 4.58 -10.43
N LYS A 171 14.69 5.35 -9.53
CA LYS A 171 15.27 5.63 -8.20
C LYS A 171 14.92 4.53 -7.21
N ASN A 172 15.91 4.09 -6.44
CA ASN A 172 15.74 3.05 -5.40
C ASN A 172 15.95 3.61 -4.00
N ARG A 173 15.39 2.93 -2.99
CA ARG A 173 15.63 3.26 -1.58
C ARG A 173 17.11 3.09 -1.23
N LYS A 174 17.65 3.96 -0.38
CA LYS A 174 19.05 3.89 0.06
C LYS A 174 19.33 2.54 0.75
N GLY A 175 20.37 1.84 0.30
CA GLY A 175 20.76 0.53 0.83
C GLY A 175 20.00 -0.66 0.24
N ALA A 176 18.95 -0.43 -0.57
CA ALA A 176 18.29 -1.49 -1.33
C ALA A 176 19.08 -1.83 -2.60
N PHE A 177 19.05 -3.08 -3.01
CA PHE A 177 19.60 -3.51 -4.28
C PHE A 177 18.71 -3.07 -5.45
N ARG A 178 19.34 -2.76 -6.57
CA ARG A 178 18.63 -2.59 -7.83
C ARG A 178 18.24 -3.94 -8.41
N GLN A 179 16.97 -4.07 -8.74
CA GLN A 179 16.47 -5.21 -9.51
C GLN A 179 17.01 -5.08 -10.93
N LEU A 180 17.84 -6.05 -11.32
CA LEU A 180 18.42 -6.16 -12.64
C LEU A 180 17.76 -7.34 -13.37
N GLU A 181 17.95 -7.40 -14.69
CA GLU A 181 17.29 -8.36 -15.59
C GLU A 181 17.83 -9.79 -15.52
N ASN A 182 18.95 -10.02 -14.84
CA ASN A 182 19.66 -11.30 -14.86
C ASN A 182 19.19 -12.30 -13.77
N ASP A 183 17.90 -12.38 -13.49
CA ASP A 183 17.33 -13.26 -12.47
C ASP A 183 16.72 -14.52 -13.09
N ARG A 184 17.55 -15.36 -13.71
CA ARG A 184 17.14 -16.64 -14.32
C ARG A 184 17.03 -17.83 -13.34
N SER A 185 17.34 -17.60 -12.06
CA SER A 185 17.28 -18.65 -11.04
C SER A 185 15.86 -19.20 -10.86
N PHE A 186 15.68 -20.31 -10.15
CA PHE A 186 14.34 -20.76 -9.76
C PHE A 186 13.82 -19.91 -8.60
N ILE A 187 14.62 -19.81 -7.54
CA ILE A 187 14.36 -19.02 -6.34
C ILE A 187 14.64 -17.54 -6.63
N ALA A 188 13.77 -16.65 -6.15
CA ALA A 188 13.97 -15.20 -6.27
C ALA A 188 15.21 -14.77 -5.46
N LYS A 189 16.05 -13.89 -6.02
CA LYS A 189 17.28 -13.44 -5.34
C LYS A 189 16.99 -12.80 -3.99
N ASP A 190 15.87 -12.09 -3.86
CA ASP A 190 15.43 -11.48 -2.59
C ASP A 190 15.26 -12.52 -1.47
N LYS A 191 14.88 -13.77 -1.78
CA LYS A 191 14.79 -14.85 -0.80
C LYS A 191 16.17 -15.39 -0.38
N ILE A 192 17.19 -15.19 -1.20
CA ILE A 192 18.54 -15.72 -0.96
C ILE A 192 19.45 -14.69 -0.28
N ILE A 193 19.58 -13.51 -0.90
CA ILE A 193 20.49 -12.43 -0.46
C ILE A 193 19.75 -11.27 0.21
N GLY A 194 18.41 -11.28 0.20
CA GLY A 194 17.62 -10.15 0.68
C GLY A 194 17.54 -9.01 -0.33
N LYS A 195 16.76 -7.99 0.02
CA LYS A 195 16.55 -6.79 -0.81
C LYS A 195 17.67 -5.76 -0.69
N GLY A 196 18.73 -6.05 0.06
CA GLY A 196 19.83 -5.11 0.33
C GLY A 196 20.14 -4.94 1.80
N ASN A 197 21.22 -4.20 2.08
CA ASN A 197 21.61 -3.83 3.43
C ASN A 197 20.89 -2.54 3.84
N ILE A 198 19.58 -2.65 4.09
CA ILE A 198 18.80 -1.51 4.58
C ILE A 198 19.21 -1.26 6.02
N GLN A 199 19.98 -0.19 6.22
CA GLN A 199 20.35 0.28 7.56
C GLN A 199 19.06 0.60 8.32
N LYS A 200 18.91 0.02 9.51
CA LYS A 200 17.79 0.37 10.38
C LYS A 200 17.93 1.83 10.78
N ASN A 201 16.83 2.57 10.73
CA ASN A 201 16.77 3.93 11.25
C ASN A 201 16.89 3.90 12.77
N ARG A 202 18.11 3.77 13.29
CA ARG A 202 18.39 3.94 14.71
C ARG A 202 18.65 5.42 14.96
N MET A 203 17.95 6.00 15.94
CA MET A 203 18.29 7.34 16.40
C MET A 203 19.72 7.35 16.95
N ARG A 204 20.48 8.39 16.61
CA ARG A 204 21.84 8.59 17.15
C ARG A 204 21.76 8.63 18.67
N ASP A 205 22.66 7.91 19.33
CA ASP A 205 22.82 8.01 20.78
C ASP A 205 23.21 9.46 21.13
N ARG A 206 22.41 10.08 21.99
CA ARG A 206 22.58 11.49 22.38
C ARG A 206 23.42 11.65 23.65
N GLY A 207 23.91 10.55 24.22
CA GLY A 207 24.60 10.56 25.50
C GLY A 207 23.69 10.91 26.67
N LEU A 208 24.27 11.03 27.86
CA LEU A 208 23.56 11.39 29.08
C LEU A 208 23.29 12.90 29.09
N LYS A 209 22.05 13.29 29.43
CA LYS A 209 21.69 14.70 29.61
C LYS A 209 22.20 15.18 30.98
N ILE A 210 23.20 16.06 30.98
CA ILE A 210 23.83 16.58 32.20
C ILE A 210 23.08 17.81 32.72
N GLN A 211 22.99 18.89 31.94
CA GLN A 211 22.29 20.10 32.41
C GLN A 211 20.76 20.00 32.33
N SER A 212 20.09 20.48 33.38
CA SER A 212 18.63 20.65 33.44
C SER A 212 18.17 22.10 33.25
N VAL A 213 19.06 23.08 33.49
CA VAL A 213 18.77 24.51 33.40
C VAL A 213 19.19 25.09 32.05
N GLY A 214 18.38 25.98 31.49
CA GLY A 214 18.70 26.72 30.27
C GLY A 214 18.84 25.88 28.99
N ARG A 215 19.24 26.56 27.91
CA ARG A 215 19.50 25.94 26.60
C ARG A 215 20.99 26.05 26.29
N SER A 216 21.64 24.91 26.08
CA SER A 216 23.01 24.86 25.57
C SER A 216 22.97 25.12 24.07
N THR A 217 23.52 26.27 23.67
CA THR A 217 23.64 26.69 22.27
C THR A 217 25.12 26.81 21.89
N ARG A 218 25.42 27.10 20.63
CA ARG A 218 26.80 27.34 20.19
C ARG A 218 27.47 28.51 20.94
N ASN A 219 26.69 29.51 21.38
CA ASN A 219 27.19 30.70 22.06
C ASN A 219 27.33 30.52 23.59
N GLY A 220 27.07 29.31 24.10
CA GLY A 220 27.12 28.99 25.53
C GLY A 220 25.74 28.62 26.11
N LEU A 221 25.67 28.64 27.45
CA LEU A 221 24.46 28.32 28.20
C LEU A 221 23.57 29.55 28.32
N VAL A 222 22.41 29.52 27.68
CA VAL A 222 21.43 30.59 27.75
C VAL A 222 20.41 30.27 28.84
N LEU A 223 20.43 31.05 29.92
CA LEU A 223 19.45 30.98 31.01
C LEU A 223 18.31 31.95 30.73
N SER A 224 17.07 31.50 30.86
CA SER A 224 15.91 32.38 30.73
C SER A 224 15.77 33.26 31.98
N SER A 225 15.19 34.46 31.84
CA SER A 225 14.90 35.33 32.99
C SER A 225 14.02 34.63 34.04
N SER A 226 13.12 33.75 33.60
CA SER A 226 12.33 32.88 34.48
C SER A 226 13.17 31.85 35.23
N ASP A 227 14.15 31.20 34.59
CA ASP A 227 15.03 30.22 35.25
C ASP A 227 15.89 30.91 36.31
N ILE A 228 16.43 32.09 35.98
CA ILE A 228 17.21 32.92 36.89
C ILE A 228 16.34 33.30 38.11
N SER A 229 15.14 33.83 37.87
CA SER A 229 14.22 34.24 38.94
C SER A 229 13.78 33.07 39.82
N LYS A 230 13.60 31.88 39.23
CA LYS A 230 13.19 30.67 39.95
C LYS A 230 14.29 30.14 40.87
N ILE A 231 15.56 30.23 40.43
CA ILE A 231 16.72 29.74 41.20
C ILE A 231 17.15 30.76 42.26
N GLN A 232 17.20 32.05 41.93
CA GLN A 232 17.55 33.10 42.89
C GLN A 232 16.47 33.31 43.97
N GLY A 233 15.25 32.84 43.73
CA GLY A 233 14.09 33.13 44.58
C GLY A 233 13.66 34.59 44.45
N ARG A 234 12.50 34.93 45.02
CA ARG A 234 11.92 36.29 44.95
C ARG A 234 12.74 37.24 45.83
N GLN A 235 13.91 37.66 45.35
CA GLN A 235 14.74 38.70 45.96
C GLN A 235 14.03 40.06 45.83
N GLY A 236 13.08 40.30 46.74
CA GLY A 236 12.93 41.57 47.45
C GLY A 236 12.62 42.87 46.69
N ASN A 237 12.20 42.89 45.41
CA ASN A 237 11.99 44.17 44.71
C ASN A 237 10.60 44.42 44.09
N ASP A 238 9.56 43.68 44.49
CA ASP A 238 8.16 43.96 44.11
C ASP A 238 7.48 45.09 44.93
N ARG A 239 8.24 45.89 45.69
CA ARG A 239 7.68 46.94 46.57
C ARG A 239 7.66 48.36 46.02
N ARG A 240 7.97 48.61 44.75
CA ARG A 240 7.97 49.99 44.23
C ARG A 240 7.27 50.15 42.88
N LYS A 241 5.93 50.22 42.92
CA LYS A 241 5.12 51.23 42.23
C LYS A 241 3.63 51.04 42.55
N ARG A 242 3.22 51.56 43.70
CA ARG A 242 1.87 52.10 43.90
C ARG A 242 2.05 53.48 44.51
N ARG A 243 2.12 54.48 43.65
CA ARG A 243 1.80 55.89 43.90
C ARG A 243 1.23 56.42 42.59
#